data_AF-D3JST9-F1
#
_entry.id   AF-D3JST9-F1
#
_cell.length_a   1.000
_cell.length_b   1.000
_cell.length_c   1.000
_cell.angle_alpha   90.00
_cell.angle_beta   90.00
_cell.angle_gamma   90.00
#
_symmetry.space_group_name_H-M   'P 1'
#
loop_
_entity.id
_entity.type
_entity.pdbx_description
1 polymer ?
#
loop_
_entity_poly.entity_id
_entity_poly.type
_entity_poly.pdbx_seq_one_letter_code
_entity_poly.pdbx_strand_id
1 'polypeptide(L)' 'MELHGGPLDGMRVDVDADDPDPWIAIISDGGQHPGGRSLYAPADSGVWRWVRDLPPEAL' A
#
# COMPACT_ATOMS: atom_id res chain seq x y z
N MET A 1 4.27 5.36 -8.88
CA MET A 1 5.24 4.65 -8.02
C MET A 1 4.97 3.15 -8.06
N GLU A 2 5.96 2.29 -7.86
CA GLU A 2 5.82 0.83 -7.87
C GLU A 2 5.78 0.26 -6.44
N LEU A 3 4.90 -0.74 -6.22
CA LEU A 3 4.68 -1.38 -4.91
C LEU A 3 5.56 -2.62 -4.72
N HIS A 4 6.10 -2.80 -3.50
CA HIS A 4 7.02 -3.90 -3.17
C HIS A 4 6.84 -4.46 -1.75
N GLY A 5 7.13 -5.75 -1.60
CA GLY A 5 7.14 -6.49 -0.33
C GLY A 5 5.79 -6.97 0.17
N GLY A 6 4.71 -6.84 -0.61
CA GLY A 6 3.35 -7.17 -0.21
C GLY A 6 2.50 -7.82 -1.30
N PRO A 7 1.19 -7.97 -1.04
CA PRO A 7 0.29 -8.70 -1.94
C PRO A 7 0.10 -8.07 -3.33
N LEU A 8 0.46 -6.81 -3.50
CA LEU A 8 0.27 -6.04 -4.74
C LEU A 8 1.61 -5.74 -5.44
N ASP A 9 2.63 -6.57 -5.21
CA ASP A 9 3.97 -6.37 -5.75
C ASP A 9 4.00 -6.20 -7.27
N GLY A 10 4.75 -5.19 -7.72
CA GLY A 10 4.88 -4.81 -9.13
C GLY A 10 3.71 -3.97 -9.67
N MET A 11 2.65 -3.76 -8.89
CA MET A 11 1.59 -2.82 -9.27
C MET A 11 2.11 -1.39 -9.24
N ARG A 12 1.66 -0.58 -10.20
CA ARG A 12 1.95 0.86 -10.24
C ARG A 12 0.73 1.66 -9.83
N VAL A 13 0.96 2.65 -8.98
CA VAL A 13 -0.06 3.57 -8.48
C VAL A 13 0.37 5.01 -8.73
N ASP A 14 -0.60 5.85 -9.06
CA ASP A 14 -0.40 7.29 -9.11
C ASP A 14 -0.63 7.85 -7.71
N VAL A 15 0.39 8.53 -7.19
CA VAL A 15 0.41 9.13 -5.86
C VAL A 15 1.01 10.53 -6.01
N ASP A 16 0.47 11.47 -5.25
CA ASP A 16 1.11 12.77 -5.12
C ASP A 16 2.34 12.62 -4.22
N ALA A 17 3.51 12.94 -4.76
CA ALA A 17 4.77 12.84 -4.03
C ALA A 17 4.94 13.97 -3.01
N ASP A 18 4.17 15.05 -3.14
CA ASP A 18 4.20 16.21 -2.26
C ASP A 18 3.12 16.13 -1.15
N ASP A 19 2.37 15.03 -1.08
CA ASP A 19 1.41 14.79 0.01
C ASP A 19 2.15 14.69 1.36
N PRO A 20 1.79 15.49 2.38
CA PRO A 20 2.39 15.41 3.71
C PRO A 20 2.09 14.10 4.45
N ASP A 21 1.06 13.34 4.05
CA ASP A 21 0.76 12.00 4.57
C ASP A 21 0.64 10.98 3.41
N PRO A 22 1.76 10.61 2.79
CA PRO A 22 1.77 9.81 1.58
C PRO A 22 1.59 8.32 1.89
N TRP A 23 0.61 7.94 2.69
CA TRP A 23 0.30 6.55 3.01
C TRP A 23 -0.92 6.11 2.19
N ILE A 24 -0.85 4.93 1.59
CA ILE A 24 -1.97 4.39 0.79
C ILE A 24 -2.41 3.04 1.30
N ALA A 25 -3.71 2.92 1.54
CA ALA A 25 -4.36 1.66 1.85
C ALA A 25 -5.19 1.20 0.64
N ILE A 26 -4.75 0.14 -0.04
CA ILE A 26 -5.39 -0.37 -1.25
C ILE A 26 -6.12 -1.67 -0.92
N ILE A 27 -7.36 -1.82 -1.40
CA ILE A 27 -8.10 -3.08 -1.26
C ILE A 27 -7.29 -4.20 -1.91
N SER A 28 -7.06 -5.27 -1.16
CA SER A 28 -6.23 -6.40 -1.60
C SER A 28 -6.81 -7.70 -1.08
N ASP A 29 -7.33 -8.52 -2.00
CA ASP A 29 -7.80 -9.87 -1.69
C ASP A 29 -6.65 -10.85 -1.39
N GLY A 30 -5.40 -10.45 -1.70
CA GLY A 30 -4.20 -11.23 -1.40
C GLY A 30 -3.58 -10.95 -0.02
N GLY A 31 -4.15 -10.01 0.74
CA GLY A 31 -3.69 -9.69 2.10
C GLY A 31 -4.20 -10.67 3.16
N GLN A 32 -3.80 -10.46 4.41
CA GLN A 32 -4.17 -11.30 5.55
C GLN A 32 -5.66 -11.28 5.91
N HIS A 33 -6.41 -10.27 5.45
CA HIS A 33 -7.81 -10.06 5.80
C HIS A 33 -8.67 -10.05 4.53
N PRO A 34 -9.60 -11.01 4.34
CA PRO A 34 -10.56 -10.96 3.24
C PRO A 34 -11.35 -9.65 3.23
N GLY A 35 -11.38 -8.96 2.09
CA GLY A 35 -12.00 -7.63 1.97
C GLY A 35 -11.25 -6.50 2.68
N GLY A 36 -10.05 -6.77 3.20
CA GLY A 36 -9.17 -5.81 3.85
C GLY A 36 -8.34 -5.01 2.85
N ARG A 37 -7.34 -4.29 3.39
CA ARG A 37 -6.44 -3.44 2.60
C ARG A 37 -4.99 -3.75 2.91
N SER A 38 -4.11 -3.58 1.92
CA SER A 38 -2.66 -3.57 2.13
C SER A 38 -2.19 -2.12 2.21
N LEU A 39 -1.51 -1.77 3.31
CA LEU A 39 -0.96 -0.44 3.56
C LEU A 39 0.47 -0.36 3.03
N TYR A 40 0.74 0.65 2.22
CA TYR A 40 2.05 0.97 1.70
C TYR A 40 2.45 2.38 2.12
N ALA A 41 3.74 2.56 2.38
CA ALA A 41 4.36 3.85 2.65
C ALA A 41 5.51 4.08 1.68
N PRO A 42 5.91 5.35 1.44
CA PRO A 42 7.04 5.65 0.59
C PRO A 42 8.30 5.13 1.27
N ALA A 43 9.17 4.53 0.47
CA ALA A 43 10.53 4.19 0.87
C ALA A 43 11.51 4.98 0.00
N ASP A 44 12.79 4.63 0.06
CA ASP A 44 13.81 5.26 -0.76
C ASP A 44 13.49 5.12 -2.27
N SER A 45 13.88 6.10 -3.09
CA SER A 45 13.99 5.96 -4.56
C SER A 45 12.71 5.57 -5.35
N GLY A 46 11.55 6.16 -5.04
CA GLY A 46 10.35 6.01 -5.89
C GLY A 46 9.67 4.64 -5.81
N VAL A 47 10.08 3.82 -4.85
CA VAL A 47 9.39 2.58 -4.48
C VAL A 47 8.56 2.79 -3.23
N TRP A 48 7.44 2.09 -3.17
CA TRP A 48 6.57 2.08 -2.01
C TRP A 48 6.57 0.68 -1.40
N ARG A 49 6.86 0.61 -0.11
CA ARG A 49 6.98 -0.67 0.58
C ARG A 49 5.76 -0.98 1.41
N TRP A 50 5.36 -2.23 1.34
CA TRP A 50 4.31 -2.77 2.19
C TRP A 50 4.71 -2.64 3.66
N VAL A 51 3.76 -2.19 4.48
CA VAL A 51 3.93 -2.01 5.93
C VAL A 51 3.17 -3.10 6.68
N ARG A 52 1.88 -3.25 6.38
CA ARG A 52 0.98 -4.24 6.99
C ARG A 52 -0.31 -4.37 6.20
N ASP A 53 -1.05 -5.44 6.45
CA ASP A 53 -2.45 -5.52 6.04
C ASP A 53 -3.36 -4.96 7.16
N LEU A 54 -4.50 -4.42 6.74
CA LEU A 54 -5.52 -3.79 7.56
C LEU A 54 -6.82 -4.58 7.39
N PRO A 55 -7.53 -4.89 8.49
CA PRO A 55 -8.85 -5.49 8.38
C PRO A 55 -9.85 -4.48 7.80
N PRO A 56 -10.98 -4.94 7.24
CA PRO A 56 -11.98 -4.08 6.59
C PRO A 56 -12.46 -2.90 7.44
N GLU A 57 -12.56 -3.10 8.75
CA GLU A 57 -13.03 -2.14 9.76
C GLU A 57 -11.98 -1.12 10.22
N ALA A 58 -10.70 -1.28 9.85
CA ALA A 58 -9.65 -0.35 10.20
C ALA A 58 -9.63 0.83 9.22
N LEU A 59 -10.28 1.94 9.60
CA LEU A 59 -10.15 3.27 8.99
C LEU A 59 -10.16 4.34 10.10
#